data_AF-A0A7S3YMG1-F1
#
_entry.id   AF-A0A7S3YMG1-F1
#
_cell.length_a   1.000
_cell.length_b   1.000
_cell.length_c   1.000
_cell.angle_alpha   90.00
_cell.angle_beta   90.00
_cell.angle_gamma   90.00
#
_symmetry.space_group_name_H-M   'P 1'
#
loop_
_entity.id
_entity.type
_entity.pdbx_description
1 polymer ?
#
loop_
_entity_poly.entity_id
_entity_poly.type
_entity_poly.pdbx_seq_one_letter_code
_entity_poly.pdbx_strand_id
1 'polypeptide(L)'
;AGGMGPRRARNLGLLLAHLVGGLHLSLAVTKAADMSSLPRAGIIFFRVFFDRLFLTLDEEKFIAVFDRVAGAKDALSVKENVLIFLHEHMKTIPESWSDADKKKFKKRRKVAKGCLESMSGLDNSMA
;
A
#
# COMPACT_ATOMS: atom_id res chain seq x y z
N ALA A 1 -1.67 13.35 -25.99
CA ALA A 1 -2.40 13.42 -24.71
C ALA A 1 -1.41 13.47 -23.56
N GLY A 2 -1.44 14.52 -22.73
CA GLY A 2 -0.45 14.77 -21.68
C GLY A 2 -0.59 13.79 -20.51
N GLY A 3 0.24 12.74 -20.50
CA GLY A 3 0.30 11.78 -19.40
C GLY A 3 0.88 12.39 -18.11
N MET A 4 0.53 11.83 -16.96
CA MET A 4 1.10 12.22 -15.67
C MET A 4 2.61 11.93 -15.66
N GLY A 5 3.43 12.99 -15.60
CA GLY A 5 4.88 12.85 -15.56
C GLY A 5 5.38 12.17 -14.26
N PRO A 6 6.56 11.52 -14.28
CA PRO A 6 7.09 10.75 -13.14
C PRO A 6 7.18 11.54 -11.83
N ARG A 7 7.57 12.82 -11.90
CA ARG A 7 7.66 13.71 -10.72
C ARG A 7 6.29 13.96 -10.08
N ARG A 8 5.25 14.17 -10.90
CA ARG A 8 3.88 14.39 -10.42
C ARG A 8 3.34 13.12 -9.76
N ALA A 9 3.53 11.95 -10.40
CA ALA A 9 3.16 10.66 -9.82
C ALA A 9 3.83 10.42 -8.46
N ARG A 10 5.15 10.67 -8.37
CA ARG A 10 5.89 10.58 -7.11
C ARG A 10 5.32 11.50 -6.02
N ASN A 11 5.10 12.78 -6.33
CA ASN A 11 4.60 13.74 -5.35
C ASN A 11 3.20 13.38 -4.83
N LEU A 12 2.32 12.93 -5.72
CA LEU A 12 0.98 12.47 -5.32
C LEU A 12 1.05 11.20 -4.46
N GLY A 13 1.96 10.27 -4.77
CA GLY A 13 2.18 9.08 -3.94
C GLY A 13 2.64 9.43 -2.53
N LEU A 14 3.54 10.41 -2.39
CA LEU A 14 3.96 10.95 -1.09
C LEU A 14 2.82 11.62 -0.33
N LEU A 15 1.99 12.41 -1.03
CA LEU A 15 0.82 13.04 -0.44
C LEU A 15 -0.15 12.00 0.10
N LEU A 16 -0.49 10.97 -0.69
CA LEU A 16 -1.38 9.92 -0.23
C LEU A 16 -0.79 9.16 0.97
N ALA A 17 0.52 8.90 0.96
CA ALA A 17 1.19 8.23 2.08
C ALA A 17 1.12 9.06 3.36
N HIS A 18 1.23 10.38 3.25
CA HIS A 18 1.05 11.29 4.38
C HIS A 18 -0.38 11.24 4.93
N LEU A 19 -1.39 11.28 4.05
CA LEU A 19 -2.81 11.24 4.45
C LEU A 19 -3.20 9.90 5.08
N VAL A 20 -2.78 8.78 4.48
CA VAL A 20 -3.05 7.43 5.01
C VAL A 20 -2.24 7.17 6.28
N GLY A 21 -0.95 7.52 6.29
CA GLY A 21 -0.08 7.34 7.45
C GLY A 21 -0.44 8.23 8.64
N GLY A 22 -1.09 9.38 8.39
CA GLY A 22 -1.71 10.23 9.41
C GLY A 22 -3.12 9.79 9.81
N LEU A 23 -3.62 8.66 9.28
CA LEU A 23 -4.97 8.15 9.51
C LEU A 23 -6.09 9.15 9.15
N HIS A 24 -5.83 10.10 8.24
CA HIS A 24 -6.88 10.96 7.66
C HIS A 24 -7.70 10.21 6.61
N LEU A 25 -7.06 9.27 5.91
CA LEU A 25 -7.70 8.36 4.96
C LEU A 25 -7.45 6.91 5.37
N SER A 26 -8.42 6.03 5.11
CA SER A 26 -8.21 4.58 5.19
C SER A 26 -7.43 4.11 3.97
N LEU A 27 -6.63 3.04 4.12
CA LEU A 27 -6.01 2.36 2.97
C LEU A 27 -7.06 1.83 1.98
N ALA A 28 -8.33 1.71 2.39
CA ALA A 28 -9.44 1.37 1.49
C ALA A 28 -9.61 2.31 0.27
N VAL A 29 -9.07 3.54 0.30
CA VAL A 29 -9.09 4.45 -0.85
C VAL A 29 -8.33 3.88 -2.06
N THR A 30 -7.44 2.91 -1.87
CA THR A 30 -6.70 2.30 -2.97
C THR A 30 -7.56 1.39 -3.85
N LYS A 31 -8.77 1.01 -3.41
CA LYS A 31 -9.73 0.24 -4.23
C LYS A 31 -10.14 0.94 -5.52
N ALA A 32 -9.96 2.26 -5.59
CA ALA A 32 -10.27 3.05 -6.78
C ALA A 32 -9.33 2.76 -7.97
N ALA A 33 -8.24 2.00 -7.75
CA ALA A 33 -7.32 1.59 -8.80
C ALA A 33 -7.29 0.07 -8.92
N ASP A 34 -7.36 -0.44 -10.14
CA ASP A 34 -7.00 -1.82 -10.45
C ASP A 34 -5.48 -1.96 -10.42
N MET A 35 -4.96 -2.62 -9.39
CA MET A 35 -3.52 -2.76 -9.17
C MET A 35 -2.85 -3.78 -10.09
N SER A 36 -3.63 -4.62 -10.78
CA SER A 36 -3.12 -5.61 -11.75
C SER A 36 -2.79 -4.99 -13.10
N SER A 37 -3.35 -3.81 -13.41
CA SER A 37 -3.28 -3.19 -14.72
C SER A 37 -2.93 -1.70 -14.63
N LEU A 38 -1.84 -1.39 -13.92
CA LEU A 38 -1.40 -0.01 -13.74
C LEU A 38 -0.50 0.47 -14.89
N PRO A 39 -0.74 1.68 -15.44
CA PRO A 39 0.25 2.31 -16.31
C PRO A 39 1.51 2.67 -15.53
N ARG A 40 2.63 2.91 -16.22
CA ARG A 40 3.93 3.25 -15.60
C ARG A 40 3.85 4.35 -14.54
N ALA A 41 3.05 5.39 -14.76
CA ALA A 41 2.85 6.47 -13.78
C ALA A 41 2.14 5.98 -12.51
N GLY A 42 1.14 5.09 -12.65
CA GLY A 42 0.45 4.46 -11.52
C GLY A 42 1.38 3.57 -10.69
N ILE A 43 2.25 2.81 -11.35
CA ILE A 43 3.28 2.00 -10.67
C ILE A 43 4.22 2.90 -9.84
N ILE A 44 4.69 4.02 -10.41
CA ILE A 44 5.54 4.98 -9.69
C ILE A 44 4.80 5.55 -8.48
N PHE A 45 3.55 5.98 -8.67
CA PHE A 45 2.71 6.53 -7.61
C PHE A 45 2.57 5.55 -6.43
N PHE A 46 2.13 4.32 -6.69
CA PHE A 46 1.88 3.34 -5.63
C PHE A 46 3.17 2.80 -5.01
N ARG A 47 4.25 2.66 -5.78
CA ARG A 47 5.56 2.27 -5.23
C ARG A 47 6.06 3.30 -4.22
N VAL A 48 6.02 4.58 -4.59
CA VAL A 48 6.42 5.68 -3.69
C VAL A 48 5.51 5.74 -2.46
N PHE A 49 4.21 5.53 -2.65
CA PHE A 49 3.24 5.47 -1.56
C PHE A 49 3.60 4.37 -0.53
N PHE A 50 3.77 3.12 -0.98
CA PHE A 50 4.10 2.01 -0.08
C PHE A 50 5.50 2.11 0.51
N ASP A 51 6.51 2.54 -0.27
CA ASP A 51 7.87 2.78 0.22
C ASP A 51 7.83 3.78 1.39
N ARG A 52 7.08 4.87 1.24
CA ARG A 52 6.94 5.89 2.28
C ARG A 52 6.26 5.33 3.52
N LEU A 53 5.15 4.60 3.38
CA LEU A 53 4.49 3.96 4.52
C LEU A 53 5.42 3.00 5.26
N PHE A 54 6.17 2.17 4.53
CA PHE A 54 6.98 1.10 5.11
C PHE A 54 8.21 1.66 5.82
N LEU A 55 8.84 2.68 5.25
CA LEU A 55 10.10 3.22 5.76
C LEU A 55 9.90 4.28 6.84
N THR A 56 8.79 5.02 6.84
CA THR A 56 8.70 6.24 7.65
C THR A 56 7.71 6.19 8.81
N LEU A 57 6.78 5.23 8.81
CA LEU A 57 5.90 5.04 9.96
C LEU A 57 6.61 4.28 11.08
N ASP A 58 6.27 4.68 12.32
CA ASP A 58 6.52 3.91 13.53
C ASP A 58 5.69 2.60 13.54
N GLU A 59 5.98 1.69 14.48
CA GLU A 59 5.37 0.36 14.50
C GLU A 59 3.86 0.39 14.64
N GLU A 60 3.38 1.22 15.57
CA GLU A 60 1.97 1.38 15.91
C GLU A 60 1.14 1.95 14.75
N LYS A 61 1.56 3.09 14.17
CA LYS A 61 0.83 3.71 13.05
C LYS A 61 0.81 2.81 11.82
N PHE A 62 1.91 2.11 11.57
CA PHE A 62 1.95 1.16 10.46
C PHE A 62 0.90 0.06 10.64
N ILE A 63 0.82 -0.54 11.83
CA ILE A 63 -0.18 -1.59 12.11
C ILE A 63 -1.59 -1.00 11.99
N ALA A 64 -1.84 0.17 12.58
CA ALA A 64 -3.13 0.85 12.53
C ALA A 64 -3.63 1.14 11.10
N VAL A 65 -2.72 1.44 10.15
CA VAL A 65 -3.07 1.65 8.73
C VAL A 65 -3.68 0.38 8.12
N PHE A 66 -3.12 -0.79 8.42
CA PHE A 66 -3.60 -2.06 7.88
C PHE A 66 -4.83 -2.58 8.64
N ASP A 67 -4.87 -2.43 9.97
CA ASP A 67 -6.01 -2.85 10.78
C ASP A 67 -7.29 -2.09 10.44
N ARG A 68 -7.18 -0.79 10.12
CA ARG A 68 -8.33 0.04 9.72
C ARG A 68 -9.06 -0.46 8.48
N VAL A 69 -8.41 -1.26 7.63
CA VAL A 69 -9.06 -1.85 6.45
C VAL A 69 -9.92 -3.06 6.80
N ALA A 70 -9.56 -3.81 7.85
CA ALA A 70 -10.25 -5.06 8.20
C ALA A 70 -11.75 -4.86 8.50
N GLY A 71 -12.16 -3.68 8.95
CA GLY A 71 -13.57 -3.34 9.20
C GLY A 71 -14.32 -2.71 8.01
N ALA A 72 -13.69 -2.52 6.86
CA ALA A 72 -14.33 -1.88 5.71
C ALA A 72 -15.16 -2.89 4.89
N LYS A 73 -16.33 -2.46 4.37
CA LYS A 73 -17.17 -3.30 3.49
C LYS A 73 -16.43 -3.86 2.28
N ASP A 74 -15.38 -3.17 1.82
CA ASP A 74 -14.59 -3.55 0.65
C ASP A 74 -13.22 -4.14 1.02
N ALA A 75 -13.05 -4.63 2.26
CA ALA A 75 -11.77 -5.14 2.76
C ALA A 75 -11.15 -6.21 1.85
N LEU A 76 -11.96 -7.10 1.27
CA LEU A 76 -11.49 -8.14 0.35
C LEU A 76 -10.92 -7.57 -0.95
N SER A 77 -11.61 -6.61 -1.58
CA SER A 77 -11.13 -5.98 -2.81
C SER A 77 -9.84 -5.20 -2.57
N VAL A 78 -9.72 -4.54 -1.42
CA VAL A 78 -8.49 -3.84 -1.02
C VAL A 78 -7.37 -4.85 -0.76
N LYS A 79 -7.66 -5.95 -0.05
CA LYS A 79 -6.73 -7.04 0.21
C LYS A 79 -6.12 -7.58 -1.08
N GLU A 80 -6.96 -8.00 -2.03
CA GLU A 80 -6.53 -8.59 -3.29
C GLU A 80 -5.67 -7.61 -4.11
N ASN A 81 -6.16 -6.39 -4.32
CA ASN A 81 -5.43 -5.37 -5.06
C ASN A 81 -4.05 -5.07 -4.44
N VAL A 82 -4.01 -4.83 -3.12
CA VAL A 82 -2.76 -4.51 -2.45
C VAL A 82 -1.79 -5.69 -2.47
N LEU A 83 -2.27 -6.92 -2.26
CA LEU A 83 -1.42 -8.11 -2.34
C LEU A 83 -0.82 -8.29 -3.73
N ILE A 84 -1.60 -8.09 -4.80
CA ILE A 84 -1.12 -8.10 -6.18
C ILE A 84 0.01 -7.08 -6.35
N PHE A 85 -0.20 -5.82 -5.96
CA PHE A 85 0.82 -4.78 -6.10
C PHE A 85 2.10 -5.09 -5.31
N LEU A 86 1.95 -5.53 -4.05
CA LEU A 86 3.09 -5.91 -3.21
C LEU A 86 3.85 -7.12 -3.79
N HIS A 87 3.16 -8.01 -4.50
CA HIS A 87 3.77 -9.14 -5.17
C HIS A 87 4.44 -8.74 -6.49
N GLU A 88 3.86 -7.87 -7.31
CA GLU A 88 4.39 -7.57 -8.64
C GLU A 88 5.45 -6.48 -8.62
N HIS A 89 5.23 -5.41 -7.85
CA HIS A 89 6.03 -4.19 -7.96
C HIS A 89 6.94 -3.91 -6.77
N MET A 90 6.75 -4.62 -5.65
CA MET A 90 7.52 -4.43 -4.41
C MET A 90 8.46 -5.62 -4.09
N LYS A 91 8.76 -6.47 -5.07
CA LYS A 91 9.71 -7.58 -4.94
C LYS A 91 11.16 -7.10 -4.86
N THR A 92 11.51 -6.11 -5.67
CA THR A 92 12.87 -5.59 -5.80
C THR A 92 13.07 -4.43 -4.84
N ILE A 93 14.17 -4.50 -4.08
CA ILE A 93 14.57 -3.44 -3.16
C ILE A 93 15.75 -2.71 -3.81
N PRO A 94 15.74 -1.37 -3.89
CA PRO A 94 16.85 -0.63 -4.45
C PRO A 94 18.17 -0.95 -3.74
N GLU A 95 19.22 -1.22 -4.52
CA GLU A 95 20.56 -1.50 -3.97
C GLU A 95 21.13 -0.30 -3.22
N SER A 96 20.75 0.91 -3.65
CA SER A 96 21.14 2.19 -3.06
C SER A 96 20.59 2.44 -1.65
N TRP A 97 19.68 1.61 -1.14
CA TRP A 97 19.17 1.73 0.22
C TRP A 97 20.16 1.19 1.24
N SER A 98 20.16 1.79 2.44
CA SER A 98 20.92 1.29 3.58
C SER A 98 20.45 -0.12 3.98
N ASP A 99 21.30 -0.90 4.65
CA ASP A 99 20.93 -2.23 5.15
C ASP A 99 19.79 -2.16 6.18
N ALA A 100 19.77 -1.08 6.97
CA ALA A 100 18.67 -0.80 7.90
C ALA A 100 17.34 -0.62 7.17
N ASP A 101 17.31 0.18 6.10
CA ASP A 101 16.10 0.39 5.30
C ASP A 101 15.67 -0.88 4.58
N LYS A 102 16.62 -1.63 3.99
CA LYS A 102 16.34 -2.93 3.36
C LYS A 102 15.71 -3.91 4.35
N LYS A 103 16.25 -3.99 5.57
CA LYS A 103 15.71 -4.84 6.65
C LYS A 103 14.33 -4.37 7.09
N LYS A 104 14.14 -3.08 7.32
CA LYS A 104 12.85 -2.48 7.72
C LYS A 104 11.79 -2.74 6.65
N PHE A 105 12.10 -2.51 5.38
CA PHE A 105 11.21 -2.75 4.26
C PHE A 105 10.77 -4.22 4.18
N LYS A 106 11.72 -5.17 4.26
CA LYS A 106 11.41 -6.61 4.25
C LYS A 106 10.49 -7.00 5.42
N LYS A 107 10.78 -6.54 6.64
CA LYS A 107 9.95 -6.78 7.83
C LYS A 107 8.53 -6.25 7.59
N ARG A 108 8.41 -4.98 7.19
CA ARG A 108 7.12 -4.30 6.98
C ARG A 108 6.30 -4.92 5.85
N ARG A 109 6.94 -5.28 4.74
CA ARG A 109 6.27 -5.99 3.64
C ARG A 109 5.72 -7.33 4.10
N LYS A 110 6.47 -8.09 4.91
CA LYS A 110 5.99 -9.35 5.49
C LYS A 110 4.79 -9.14 6.42
N VAL A 111 4.87 -8.15 7.32
CA VAL A 111 3.77 -7.81 8.23
C VAL A 111 2.53 -7.37 7.46
N ALA A 112 2.68 -6.45 6.49
CA ALA A 112 1.57 -6.00 5.64
C ALA A 112 0.87 -7.17 4.94
N LYS A 113 1.64 -8.09 4.34
CA LYS A 113 1.08 -9.30 3.73
C LYS A 113 0.32 -10.14 4.74
N GLY A 114 0.90 -10.41 5.91
CA GLY A 114 0.24 -11.17 6.97
C GLY A 114 -1.07 -10.52 7.43
N CYS A 115 -1.08 -9.20 7.67
CA CYS A 115 -2.28 -8.46 8.03
C CYS A 115 -3.37 -8.54 6.95
N LEU A 116 -3.00 -8.44 5.67
CA LEU A 116 -3.94 -8.53 4.55
C LEU A 116 -4.46 -9.97 4.40
N GLU A 117 -3.58 -10.98 4.50
CA GLU A 117 -3.93 -12.40 4.41
C GLU A 117 -4.89 -12.81 5.54
N SER A 118 -4.73 -12.28 6.75
CA SER A 118 -5.59 -12.53 7.90
C SER A 118 -6.95 -11.84 7.85
N MET A 119 -7.18 -10.92 6.90
CA MET A 119 -8.52 -10.39 6.65
C MET A 119 -9.37 -11.53 6.05
N SER A 120 -10.12 -12.22 6.90
CA SER A 120 -11.19 -13.12 6.48
C SER A 120 -12.33 -12.28 5.91
N GLY A 121 -12.91 -12.74 4.80
CA GLY A 121 -14.18 -12.18 4.34
C GLY A 121 -15.20 -12.38 5.44
N LEU A 122 -15.79 -11.31 5.95
CA LEU A 122 -17.15 -11.42 6.49
C LEU A 122 -17.99 -11.84 5.30
N ASP A 123 -18.25 -13.14 5.24
CA ASP A 123 -19.25 -13.74 4.38
C ASP A 123 -20.53 -12.95 4.63
N ASN A 124 -21.06 -12.31 3.58
CA ASN A 124 -22.39 -11.74 3.59
C ASN A 124 -23.38 -12.92 3.63
N SER A 125 -23.42 -13.61 4.76
CA SER A 125 -24.61 -14.34 5.17
C SER A 125 -25.62 -13.30 5.65
N MET A 126 -26.76 -13.27 4.99
CA MET A 126 -27.97 -12.48 5.27
C MET A 126 -27.99 -11.04 4.73
N ALA A 127 -28.38 -10.92 3.46
CA ALA A 127 -29.46 -10.03 3.02
C ALA A 127 -30.12 -10.62 1.77
#